data_AF-A0A8J3EYV7-F1
#
_entry.id   AF-A0A8J3EYV7-F1
#
_cell.length_a   1.000
_cell.length_b   1.000
_cell.length_c   1.000
_cell.angle_alpha   90.00
_cell.angle_beta   90.00
_cell.angle_gamma   90.00
#
_symmetry.space_group_name_H-M   'P 1'
#
loop_
_entity.id
_entity.type
_entity.pdbx_description
1 polymer ?
#
loop_
_entity_poly.entity_id
_entity_poly.type
_entity_poly.pdbx_seq_one_letter_code
_entity_poly.pdbx_strand_id
1 'polypeptide(L)'
;MMNEQEVIYLYENVASITTEMLAAAREGDWDRLVALETRCSDQVSMLKTGEPPLALTGASRERKVEIIKKILADDREIRNITQPWMEKLSLLINSTGAERKLNHAYGISHSG
;
A
#
# COMPACT_ATOMS: atom_id res chain seq x y z
N MET A 1 -15.79 -15.41 18.44
CA MET A 1 -16.13 -15.52 17.00
C MET A 1 -16.85 -14.24 16.62
N MET A 2 -16.46 -13.62 15.51
CA MET A 2 -17.13 -12.42 15.01
C MET A 2 -18.50 -12.77 14.43
N ASN A 3 -19.48 -11.91 14.65
CA ASN A 3 -20.77 -11.99 13.98
C ASN A 3 -20.74 -11.26 12.62
N GLU A 4 -21.80 -11.42 11.83
CA GLU A 4 -21.91 -10.86 10.48
C GLU A 4 -21.75 -9.32 10.45
N GLN A 5 -22.31 -8.61 11.43
CA GLN A 5 -22.23 -7.15 11.50
C GLN A 5 -20.81 -6.68 11.84
N GLU A 6 -20.14 -7.37 12.77
CA GLU A 6 -18.74 -7.09 13.14
C GLU A 6 -17.79 -7.32 11.96
N VAL A 7 -18.05 -8.35 11.13
CA VAL A 7 -17.28 -8.60 9.91
C VAL A 7 -17.45 -7.44 8.93
N ILE A 8 -18.70 -7.03 8.62
CA ILE A 8 -18.96 -5.90 7.73
C ILE A 8 -18.30 -4.62 8.23
N TYR A 9 -18.43 -4.34 9.53
CA TYR A 9 -17.80 -3.17 10.15
C TYR A 9 -16.27 -3.15 9.99
N LEU A 10 -15.60 -4.30 10.14
CA LEU A 10 -14.16 -4.38 9.89
C LEU A 10 -13.81 -4.12 8.42
N TYR A 11 -14.58 -4.65 7.46
CA TYR A 11 -14.36 -4.34 6.05
C TYR A 11 -14.56 -2.84 5.75
N GLU A 12 -15.59 -2.22 6.33
CA GLU A 12 -15.84 -0.78 6.17
C GLU A 12 -14.71 0.08 6.75
N ASN A 13 -14.15 -0.32 7.90
CA ASN A 13 -12.99 0.36 8.47
C ASN A 13 -11.75 0.23 7.59
N VAL A 14 -11.47 -0.96 7.05
CA VAL A 14 -10.36 -1.15 6.08
C VAL A 14 -10.56 -0.23 4.88
N ALA A 15 -11.78 -0.14 4.33
CA ALA A 15 -12.07 0.76 3.23
C ALA A 15 -11.93 2.26 3.59
N SER A 16 -12.22 2.65 4.83
CA SER A 16 -11.96 4.01 5.31
C SER A 16 -10.46 4.29 5.35
N ILE A 17 -9.68 3.38 5.92
CA ILE A 17 -8.22 3.52 6.02
C ILE A 17 -7.59 3.58 4.63
N THR A 18 -8.01 2.74 3.67
CA THR A 18 -7.47 2.77 2.30
C THR A 18 -7.84 4.06 1.56
N THR A 19 -9.02 4.63 1.82
CA THR A 19 -9.38 5.96 1.30
C THR A 19 -8.48 7.05 1.91
N GLU A 20 -8.16 6.99 3.20
CA GLU A 20 -7.21 7.91 3.83
C GLU A 20 -5.78 7.73 3.29
N MET A 21 -5.35 6.50 3.00
CA MET A 21 -4.07 6.20 2.36
C MET A 21 -4.01 6.83 0.96
N LEU A 22 -5.07 6.71 0.18
CA LEU A 22 -5.16 7.33 -1.14
C LEU A 22 -5.05 8.86 -1.05
N ALA A 23 -5.71 9.48 -0.06
CA ALA A 23 -5.58 10.92 0.17
C ALA A 23 -4.13 11.31 0.51
N ALA A 24 -3.49 10.60 1.44
CA ALA A 24 -2.09 10.84 1.81
C ALA A 24 -1.13 10.67 0.61
N ALA A 25 -1.33 9.64 -0.21
CA ALA A 25 -0.55 9.43 -1.43
C ALA A 25 -0.72 10.58 -2.43
N ARG A 26 -1.94 11.08 -2.63
CA ARG A 26 -2.22 12.23 -3.51
C ARG A 26 -1.60 13.53 -2.97
N GLU A 27 -1.55 13.70 -1.66
CA GLU A 27 -0.93 14.84 -0.98
C GLU A 27 0.61 14.73 -0.94
N GLY A 28 1.18 13.55 -1.21
CA GLY A 28 2.61 13.27 -1.05
C GLY A 28 3.06 13.16 0.41
N ASP A 29 2.13 12.94 1.34
CA ASP A 29 2.40 12.76 2.77
C ASP A 29 2.79 11.31 3.04
N TRP A 30 4.06 11.00 2.81
CA TRP A 30 4.58 9.63 2.89
C TRP A 30 4.64 9.08 4.31
N ASP A 31 4.92 9.94 5.29
CA ASP A 31 4.95 9.54 6.70
C ASP A 31 3.55 9.11 7.16
N ARG A 32 2.52 9.89 6.78
CA ARG A 32 1.12 9.52 7.05
C ARG A 32 0.71 8.26 6.29
N LEU A 33 1.14 8.10 5.03
CA LEU A 33 0.84 6.91 4.25
C LEU A 33 1.36 5.62 4.93
N VAL A 34 2.61 5.63 5.42
CA VAL A 34 3.22 4.49 6.13
C VAL A 34 2.52 4.20 7.47
N ALA A 35 2.16 5.25 8.22
CA ALA A 35 1.40 5.09 9.46
C ALA A 35 0.02 4.46 9.22
N LEU A 36 -0.67 4.87 8.15
CA LEU A 36 -1.96 4.30 7.76
C LEU A 36 -1.83 2.86 7.24
N GLU A 37 -0.78 2.53 6.50
CA GLU A 37 -0.49 1.16 6.04
C GLU A 37 -0.36 0.19 7.22
N THR A 38 0.33 0.60 8.28
CA THR A 38 0.48 -0.21 9.51
C THR A 38 -0.90 -0.51 10.13
N ARG A 39 -1.76 0.52 10.27
CA ARG A 39 -3.12 0.37 10.80
C ARG A 39 -3.99 -0.53 9.90
N CYS A 40 -3.86 -0.40 8.59
CA CYS A 40 -4.58 -1.24 7.63
C CYS A 40 -4.18 -2.72 7.77
N SER A 41 -2.88 -2.99 7.89
CA SER A 41 -2.34 -4.35 8.06
C SER A 41 -2.87 -5.04 9.32
N ASP A 42 -2.97 -4.30 10.43
CA ASP A 42 -3.52 -4.82 11.68
C ASP A 42 -4.99 -5.23 11.52
N GLN A 43 -5.80 -4.39 10.88
CA GLN A 43 -7.22 -4.68 10.64
C GLN A 43 -7.43 -5.86 9.68
N VAL A 44 -6.62 -5.95 8.63
CA VAL A 44 -6.64 -7.10 7.70
C VAL A 44 -6.24 -8.39 8.43
N SER A 45 -5.30 -8.31 9.38
CA SER A 45 -4.89 -9.46 10.20
C SER A 45 -5.99 -9.92 11.15
N MET A 46 -6.76 -9.00 11.71
CA MET A 46 -7.97 -9.32 12.49
C MET A 46 -9.03 -10.03 11.64
N LEU A 47 -9.25 -9.57 10.40
CA LEU A 47 -10.18 -10.23 9.47
C LEU A 47 -9.73 -11.67 9.16
N LYS A 48 -8.43 -11.88 8.87
CA LYS A 48 -7.88 -13.21 8.54
C LYS A 48 -7.99 -14.22 9.67
N THR A 49 -7.92 -13.76 10.92
CA THR A 49 -7.93 -14.62 12.12
C THR A 49 -9.32 -14.78 12.73
N GLY A 50 -10.16 -13.76 12.58
CA GLY A 50 -11.45 -13.64 13.27
C GLY A 50 -12.68 -13.92 12.43
N GLU A 51 -12.58 -13.93 11.09
CA GLU A 51 -13.70 -14.26 10.18
C GLU A 51 -13.91 -15.79 10.16
N PRO A 52 -14.93 -16.34 10.84
CA PRO A 52 -15.29 -17.74 10.64
C PRO A 52 -15.75 -17.95 9.19
N PRO A 53 -15.79 -19.19 8.68
CA PRO A 53 -16.48 -19.53 7.45
C PRO A 53 -18.01 -19.41 7.67
N LEU A 54 -18.49 -18.21 8.00
CA LEU A 54 -19.89 -17.87 8.12
C LEU A 54 -20.45 -17.74 6.70
N ALA A 55 -21.57 -18.41 6.45
CA ALA A 55 -22.39 -18.11 5.30
C ALA A 55 -23.06 -16.74 5.55
N LEU A 56 -22.41 -15.66 5.12
CA LEU A 56 -23.02 -14.34 5.10
C LEU A 56 -24.36 -14.41 4.35
N THR A 57 -25.35 -13.70 4.84
CA THR A 57 -26.63 -13.54 4.13
C THR A 57 -26.41 -12.82 2.80
N GLY A 58 -27.38 -12.92 1.87
CA GLY A 58 -27.26 -12.32 0.53
C GLY A 58 -26.91 -10.83 0.56
N ALA A 59 -27.60 -10.05 1.40
CA ALA A 59 -27.39 -8.60 1.51
C ALA A 59 -26.00 -8.26 2.08
N SER A 60 -25.54 -8.91 3.14
CA SER A 60 -24.20 -8.66 3.71
C SER A 60 -23.10 -9.15 2.77
N ARG A 61 -23.34 -10.24 2.03
CA ARG A 61 -22.39 -10.71 1.02
C ARG A 61 -22.23 -9.69 -0.11
N GLU A 62 -23.33 -9.14 -0.61
CA GLU A 62 -23.31 -8.06 -1.61
C GLU A 62 -22.57 -6.83 -1.08
N ARG A 63 -22.90 -6.40 0.14
CA ARG A 63 -22.24 -5.28 0.80
C ARG A 63 -20.73 -5.50 0.95
N LYS A 64 -20.31 -6.68 1.39
CA LYS A 64 -18.90 -7.05 1.49
C LYS A 64 -18.20 -6.96 0.14
N VAL A 65 -18.83 -7.43 -0.93
CA VAL A 65 -18.28 -7.35 -2.30
C VAL A 65 -18.09 -5.90 -2.75
N GLU A 66 -19.05 -5.02 -2.47
CA GLU A 66 -18.92 -3.58 -2.77
C GLU A 66 -17.72 -2.96 -2.04
N ILE A 67 -17.56 -3.27 -0.76
CA ILE A 67 -16.48 -2.74 0.06
C ILE A 67 -15.11 -3.22 -0.45
N ILE A 68 -14.99 -4.52 -0.77
CA ILE A 68 -13.76 -5.09 -1.34
C ILE A 68 -13.40 -4.42 -2.67
N LYS A 69 -14.39 -4.18 -3.54
CA LYS A 69 -14.15 -3.48 -4.82
C LYS A 69 -13.61 -2.07 -4.60
N LYS A 70 -14.13 -1.36 -3.60
CA LYS A 70 -13.62 -0.02 -3.22
C LYS A 70 -12.17 -0.10 -2.75
N ILE A 71 -11.85 -1.00 -1.81
CA ILE A 71 -10.48 -1.22 -1.32
C ILE A 71 -9.52 -1.47 -2.48
N LEU A 72 -9.87 -2.38 -3.39
CA LEU A 72 -9.01 -2.71 -4.54
C LEU A 72 -8.85 -1.56 -5.53
N ALA A 73 -9.87 -0.70 -5.67
CA ALA A 73 -9.78 0.50 -6.50
C ALA A 73 -8.83 1.52 -5.87
N ASP A 74 -8.98 1.80 -4.57
CA ASP A 74 -8.10 2.71 -3.82
C ASP A 74 -6.64 2.21 -3.87
N ASP A 75 -6.39 0.92 -3.61
CA ASP A 75 -5.06 0.29 -3.68
C ASP A 75 -4.42 0.38 -5.08
N ARG A 76 -5.23 0.28 -6.14
CA ARG A 76 -4.75 0.46 -7.50
C ARG A 76 -4.31 1.90 -7.73
N GLU A 77 -5.08 2.87 -7.27
CA GLU A 77 -4.72 4.28 -7.41
C GLU A 77 -3.48 4.65 -6.58
N ILE A 78 -3.37 4.16 -5.34
CA ILE A 78 -2.17 4.35 -4.52
C ILE A 78 -0.94 3.85 -5.27
N ARG A 79 -0.97 2.64 -5.84
CA ARG A 79 0.15 2.10 -6.62
C ARG A 79 0.46 2.94 -7.85
N ASN A 80 -0.55 3.45 -8.56
CA ASN A 80 -0.30 4.33 -9.71
C ASN A 80 0.43 5.62 -9.31
N ILE A 81 0.26 6.09 -8.08
CA ILE A 81 0.94 7.29 -7.55
C ILE A 81 2.36 6.94 -7.07
N THR A 82 2.53 5.84 -6.34
CA THR A 82 3.80 5.51 -5.68
C THR A 82 4.81 4.82 -6.60
N GLN A 83 4.36 4.00 -7.54
CA GLN A 83 5.22 3.20 -8.42
C GLN A 83 6.17 4.06 -9.30
N PRO A 84 5.71 5.13 -9.99
CA PRO A 84 6.57 5.88 -10.90
C PRO A 84 7.72 6.61 -10.19
N TRP A 85 7.48 7.12 -8.99
CA TRP A 85 8.53 7.75 -8.19
C TRP A 85 9.58 6.71 -7.77
N MET A 86 9.16 5.54 -7.28
CA MET A 86 10.12 4.48 -6.88
C MET A 86 11.01 4.04 -8.05
N GLU A 87 10.44 3.94 -9.26
CA GLU A 87 11.21 3.65 -10.48
C GLU A 87 12.24 4.76 -10.77
N LYS A 88 11.84 6.03 -10.70
CA LYS A 88 12.75 7.17 -10.89
C LYS A 88 13.84 7.23 -9.82
N LEU A 89 13.52 6.96 -8.55
CA LEU A 89 14.50 6.92 -7.47
C LEU A 89 15.51 5.79 -7.68
N SER A 90 15.05 4.61 -8.09
CA SER A 90 15.92 3.48 -8.43
C SER A 90 16.90 3.83 -9.55
N LEU A 91 16.43 4.49 -10.61
CA LEU A 91 17.30 4.98 -11.70
C LEU A 91 18.36 5.97 -11.19
N LEU A 92 17.98 6.94 -10.35
CA LEU A 92 18.91 7.91 -9.78
C LEU A 92 19.99 7.23 -8.94
N ILE A 93 19.61 6.34 -8.01
CA ILE A 93 20.56 5.59 -7.17
C ILE A 93 21.53 4.76 -8.03
N ASN A 94 21.01 4.09 -9.06
CA ASN A 94 21.83 3.28 -9.97
C ASN A 94 22.79 4.13 -10.80
N SER A 95 22.36 5.30 -11.28
CA SER A 95 23.21 6.23 -12.04
C SER A 95 24.37 6.78 -11.21
N THR A 96 24.12 7.17 -9.95
CA THR A 96 25.17 7.65 -9.04
C THR A 96 26.20 6.56 -8.72
N GLY A 97 25.77 5.30 -8.59
CA GLY A 97 26.66 4.16 -8.41
C GLY A 97 27.53 3.89 -9.65
N ALA A 98 26.96 4.03 -10.84
CA ALA A 98 27.68 3.88 -12.10
C ALA A 98 28.72 5.00 -12.31
N GLU A 99 28.35 6.26 -12.04
CA GLU A 99 29.26 7.41 -12.13
C GLU A 99 30.47 7.27 -11.20
N ARG A 100 30.26 6.83 -9.94
CA ARG A 100 31.37 6.58 -9.00
C ARG A 100 32.33 5.50 -9.50
N LYS A 101 31.82 4.42 -10.08
CA LYS A 101 32.66 3.33 -10.64
C LYS A 101 33.47 3.81 -11.85
N LEU A 102 32.87 4.59 -12.73
CA LEU A 102 33.56 5.18 -13.88
C LEU A 102 34.64 6.16 -13.44
N ASN A 103 34.34 7.07 -12.52
CA ASN A 103 35.32 8.00 -11.97
C ASN A 103 36.48 7.29 -11.26
N HIS A 104 36.23 6.16 -10.59
CA HIS A 104 37.30 5.35 -10.00
C HIS A 104 38.14 4.64 -11.08
N ALA A 105 37.52 4.07 -12.11
CA ALA A 105 38.24 3.35 -13.18
C ALA A 105 39.11 4.26 -14.05
N TYR A 106 38.65 5.48 -14.33
CA TYR A 106 39.34 6.45 -15.18
C TYR A 106 40.12 7.54 -14.40
N GLY A 107 39.87 7.71 -13.10
CA GLY A 107 40.60 8.66 -12.24
C GLY A 107 41.93 8.15 -11.71
N ILE A 108 42.20 6.84 -11.80
CA ILE A 108 43.46 6.22 -11.34
C ILE A 108 44.55 6.26 -12.44
N SER A 109 44.21 6.59 -13.68
CA SER A 109 45.15 6.63 -14.82
C SER A 109 45.82 7.99 -15.07
N HIS A 110 45.91 8.86 -14.05
CA HIS A 110 46.75 10.07 -14.08
C HIS A 110 47.47 10.27 -12.74
N SER A 111 48.51 9.47 -12.49
CA SER A 111 49.53 9.75 -11.47
C SER A 111 50.80 8.96 -11.79
N GLY A 112 51.79 9.64 -12.38
CA GLY A 112 53.24 9.35 -12.28
C GLY A 112 53.76 8.09 -12.94
#